data_AF-A0A927N0J6-F1
#
_entry.id   AF-A0A927N0J6-F1
#
_cell.length_a   1.000
_cell.length_b   1.000
_cell.length_c   1.000
_cell.angle_alpha   90.00
_cell.angle_beta   90.00
_cell.angle_gamma   90.00
#
_symmetry.space_group_name_H-M   'P 1'
#
loop_
_entity.id
_entity.type
_entity.pdbx_description
1 polymer ?
#
loop_
_entity_poly.entity_id
_entity_poly.type
_entity_poly.pdbx_seq_one_letter_code
_entity_poly.pdbx_strand_id
1 'polypeptide(L)'
;MNHDADTTIHHAQILGGALYRRAYYCTVLRDGRPTRLEYTENNHCCQRFNLVDGWLHERGTQATGLVGHAYARLARSRDIVDTVVERIAKDRLVFLHPPNAHCDECDNARRSVPA
;
A
#
# COMPACT_ATOMS: atom_id res chain seq x y z
N MET A 1 -0.99 13.33 9.39
CA MET A 1 -0.68 12.40 8.27
C MET A 1 -1.68 11.26 8.34
N ASN A 2 -2.14 10.74 7.20
CA ASN A 2 -3.02 9.58 7.13
C ASN A 2 -2.22 8.34 6.69
N HIS A 3 -2.87 7.18 6.56
CA HIS A 3 -2.19 5.94 6.16
C HIS A 3 -1.83 5.87 4.68
N ASP A 4 -2.28 6.81 3.86
CA ASP A 4 -1.83 6.96 2.46
C ASP A 4 -0.30 7.09 2.33
N ALA A 5 0.38 7.58 3.37
CA ALA A 5 1.83 7.69 3.44
C ALA A 5 2.52 6.56 4.24
N ASP A 6 1.78 5.56 4.74
CA ASP A 6 2.35 4.46 5.53
C ASP A 6 2.90 3.35 4.61
N THR A 7 4.19 3.44 4.30
CA THR A 7 4.89 2.49 3.43
C THR A 7 4.90 1.05 3.95
N THR A 8 4.64 0.82 5.25
CA THR A 8 4.50 -0.54 5.80
C THR A 8 3.35 -1.29 5.13
N ILE A 9 2.30 -0.58 4.71
CA ILE A 9 1.15 -1.16 4.03
C ILE A 9 1.56 -1.73 2.66
N HIS A 10 2.48 -1.08 1.93
CA HIS A 10 3.04 -1.63 0.70
C HIS A 10 3.81 -2.93 0.94
N HIS A 11 4.57 -3.01 2.02
CA HIS A 11 5.24 -4.25 2.40
C HIS A 11 4.23 -5.36 2.71
N ALA A 12 3.19 -5.05 3.49
CA ALA A 12 2.13 -5.99 3.84
C ALA A 12 1.30 -6.44 2.63
N GLN A 13 1.13 -5.60 1.60
CA GLN A 13 0.53 -5.99 0.33
C GLN A 13 1.26 -7.12 -0.36
N ILE A 14 2.60 -7.09 -0.35
CA ILE A 14 3.42 -8.14 -0.94
C ILE A 14 3.24 -9.44 -0.13
N LEU A 15 3.36 -9.37 1.20
CA LEU A 15 3.22 -10.53 2.10
C LEU A 15 1.84 -11.16 2.05
N GLY A 16 0.78 -10.34 2.02
CA GLY A 16 -0.61 -10.80 1.93
C GLY A 16 -0.99 -11.30 0.54
N GLY A 17 -0.09 -11.14 -0.44
CA GLY A 17 -0.30 -11.62 -1.79
C GLY A 17 -1.27 -10.76 -2.59
N ALA A 18 -1.23 -9.43 -2.52
CA ALA A 18 -1.97 -8.59 -3.47
C ALA A 18 -1.64 -8.98 -4.93
N LEU A 19 -2.63 -8.96 -5.82
CA LEU A 19 -2.49 -9.52 -7.19
C LEU A 19 -1.87 -8.58 -8.23
N TYR A 20 -2.03 -7.27 -8.06
CA TYR A 20 -1.62 -6.27 -9.04
C TYR A 20 -0.12 -5.98 -8.97
N ARG A 21 0.53 -5.91 -10.14
CA ARG A 21 1.96 -5.63 -10.32
C ARG A 21 2.16 -4.81 -11.60
N ARG A 22 2.31 -3.50 -11.45
CA ARG A 22 2.53 -2.56 -12.56
C ARG A 22 4.01 -2.54 -12.96
N ALA A 23 4.30 -2.36 -14.23
CA ALA A 23 5.68 -2.21 -14.72
C ALA A 23 6.26 -0.84 -14.33
N TYR A 24 7.47 -0.85 -13.78
CA TYR A 24 8.26 0.32 -13.38
C TYR A 24 9.73 0.11 -13.73
N TYR A 25 10.51 1.18 -13.62
CA TYR A 25 11.95 1.11 -13.77
C TYR A 25 12.65 2.08 -12.83
N CYS A 26 13.88 1.76 -12.47
CA CYS A 26 14.81 2.71 -11.88
C CYS A 26 16.12 2.74 -12.67
N THR A 27 16.92 3.78 -12.50
CA THR A 27 18.25 3.88 -13.11
C THR A 27 19.28 3.66 -12.02
N VAL A 28 20.16 2.68 -12.22
CA VAL A 28 21.28 2.36 -11.33
C VAL A 28 22.60 2.65 -12.02
N LEU A 29 23.66 2.90 -11.25
CA LEU A 29 25.02 2.96 -11.78
C LEU A 29 25.60 1.54 -11.81
N ARG A 30 25.90 1.01 -13.00
CA ARG A 30 26.55 -0.29 -13.18
C ARG A 30 27.77 -0.11 -14.07
N ASP A 31 28.94 -0.49 -13.56
CA ASP A 31 30.24 -0.35 -14.25
C ASP A 31 30.50 1.08 -14.77
N GLY A 32 30.17 2.08 -13.93
CA GLY A 32 30.32 3.50 -14.28
C GLY A 32 29.32 4.03 -15.31
N ARG A 33 28.31 3.24 -15.71
CA ARG A 33 27.29 3.63 -16.69
C ARG A 33 25.88 3.65 -16.09
N PRO A 34 25.05 4.67 -16.40
CA PRO A 34 23.64 4.66 -16.02
C PRO A 34 22.93 3.54 -16.77
N THR A 35 22.32 2.62 -16.02
CA THR A 35 21.66 1.42 -16.53
C THR A 35 20.22 1.37 -16.02
N ARG A 36 19.27 1.20 -16.93
CA ARG A 36 17.86 1.04 -16.61
C ARG A 36 17.58 -0.38 -16.10
N LEU A 37 16.96 -0.49 -14.94
CA LEU A 37 16.51 -1.73 -14.32
C LEU A 37 14.97 -1.74 -14.28
N GLU A 38 14.37 -2.62 -15.08
CA GLU A 38 12.92 -2.84 -15.07
C GLU A 38 12.53 -3.72 -13.86
N TYR A 39 11.37 -3.45 -13.29
CA TYR A 39 10.78 -4.24 -12.22
C TYR A 39 9.25 -4.10 -12.23
N THR A 40 8.56 -4.85 -11.37
CA THR A 40 7.12 -4.64 -11.15
C THR A 40 6.82 -4.26 -9.71
N GLU A 41 5.80 -3.42 -9.52
CA GLU A 41 5.47 -2.83 -8.22
C GLU A 41 3.97 -2.90 -7.94
N ASN A 42 3.61 -3.15 -6.67
CA ASN A 42 2.23 -3.13 -6.17
C ASN A 42 1.74 -1.69 -5.91
N ASN A 43 1.91 -0.80 -6.89
CA ASN A 43 1.60 0.62 -6.76
C ASN A 43 0.20 0.99 -7.32
N HIS A 44 -0.44 1.97 -6.69
CA HIS A 44 -1.73 2.59 -7.06
C HIS A 44 -1.86 3.92 -6.29
N CYS A 45 -3.00 4.62 -6.35
CA CYS A 45 -3.15 5.95 -5.72
C CYS A 45 -3.03 6.00 -4.18
N CYS A 46 -2.85 4.87 -3.49
CA CYS A 46 -2.76 4.72 -2.02
C CYS A 46 -3.91 5.27 -1.15
N GLN A 47 -4.90 5.99 -1.68
CA GLN A 47 -5.96 6.62 -0.88
C GLN A 47 -6.77 5.63 -0.01
N ARG A 48 -6.96 4.40 -0.49
CA ARG A 48 -7.67 3.35 0.26
C ARG A 48 -6.85 2.74 1.39
N PHE A 49 -5.59 3.13 1.58
CA PHE A 49 -4.85 2.80 2.80
C PHE A 49 -5.50 3.40 4.03
N ASN A 50 -6.32 4.44 3.88
CA ASN A 50 -7.11 5.01 4.98
C ASN A 50 -8.13 4.01 5.57
N LEU A 51 -8.45 2.90 4.89
CA LEU A 51 -9.22 1.80 5.49
C LEU A 51 -8.49 1.16 6.69
N VAL A 52 -7.16 1.18 6.68
CA VAL A 52 -6.31 0.63 7.75
C VAL A 52 -6.51 1.40 9.07
N ASP A 53 -6.80 2.70 9.01
CA ASP A 53 -7.11 3.52 10.19
C ASP A 53 -8.24 2.90 11.02
N GLY A 54 -9.35 2.58 10.34
CA GLY A 54 -10.51 1.95 10.95
C GLY A 54 -10.19 0.56 11.49
N TRP A 55 -9.45 -0.26 10.73
CA TRP A 55 -9.13 -1.63 11.15
C TRP A 55 -8.19 -1.68 12.37
N LEU A 56 -7.21 -0.79 12.46
CA LEU A 56 -6.32 -0.71 13.62
C LEU A 56 -7.04 -0.12 14.83
N HIS A 57 -7.94 0.84 14.62
CA HIS A 57 -8.77 1.42 15.66
C HIS A 57 -9.70 0.36 16.27
N GLU A 58 -10.41 -0.42 15.45
CA GLU A 58 -11.27 -1.53 15.88
C GLU A 58 -10.52 -2.56 16.74
N ARG A 59 -9.22 -2.78 16.45
CA ARG A 59 -8.36 -3.71 17.19
C ARG A 59 -7.70 -3.09 18.42
N GLY A 60 -7.82 -1.78 18.63
CA GLY A 60 -7.10 -1.06 19.69
C GLY A 60 -5.58 -1.09 19.54
N THR A 61 -5.06 -1.28 18.32
CA THR A 61 -3.61 -1.42 18.03
C THR A 61 -2.97 -0.14 17.48
N GLN A 62 -3.77 0.93 17.38
CA GLN A 62 -3.29 2.27 17.05
C GLN A 62 -3.62 3.24 18.19
N ALA A 63 -2.61 3.96 18.63
CA ALA A 63 -2.75 5.14 19.48
C ALA A 63 -2.85 6.40 18.62
N THR A 64 -3.61 7.39 19.07
CA THR A 64 -3.74 8.69 18.42
C THR A 64 -3.54 9.82 19.42
N GLY A 65 -3.14 10.99 18.94
CA GLY A 65 -2.92 12.17 19.77
C GLY A 65 -2.32 13.34 19.01
N LEU A 66 -1.95 14.40 19.72
CA LEU A 66 -1.24 15.54 19.14
C LEU A 66 0.26 15.41 19.40
N VAL A 67 1.07 15.68 18.38
CA VAL A 67 2.52 15.89 18.50
C VAL A 67 2.82 17.27 17.92
N GLY A 68 3.15 18.23 18.79
CA GLY A 68 3.07 19.64 18.44
C GLY A 68 1.64 20.01 18.05
N HIS A 69 1.45 20.57 16.85
CA HIS A 69 0.13 20.88 16.31
C HIS A 69 -0.43 19.80 15.37
N ALA A 70 0.32 18.72 15.12
CA ALA A 70 -0.09 17.68 14.17
C ALA A 70 -0.89 16.58 14.87
N TYR A 71 -1.99 16.16 14.24
CA TYR A 71 -2.65 14.91 14.60
C TYR A 71 -1.79 13.73 14.16
N ALA A 72 -1.35 12.95 15.14
CA ALA A 72 -0.41 11.86 15.02
C ALA A 72 -1.07 10.51 15.33
N ARG A 73 -0.51 9.47 14.71
CA ARG A 73 -0.87 8.07 14.88
C ARG A 73 0.40 7.29 15.20
N LEU A 74 0.30 6.35 16.12
CA LEU A 74 1.38 5.42 16.44
C LEU A 74 0.82 4.01 16.50
N ALA A 75 1.37 3.13 15.68
CA ALA A 75 1.07 1.70 15.66
C ALA A 75 2.38 0.93 15.50
N ARG A 76 2.41 -0.33 15.97
CA ARG A 76 3.57 -1.20 15.73
C ARG A 76 3.52 -1.68 14.28
N SER A 77 4.68 -1.73 13.61
CA SER A 77 4.78 -2.25 12.24
C SER A 77 4.16 -3.65 12.09
N ARG A 78 4.37 -4.54 13.06
CA ARG A 78 3.77 -5.90 13.06
C ARG A 78 2.25 -5.87 13.09
N ASP A 79 1.64 -4.99 13.89
CA ASP A 79 0.18 -4.90 14.00
C ASP A 79 -0.43 -4.38 12.68
N ILE A 80 0.26 -3.46 11.99
CA ILE A 80 -0.10 -3.01 10.64
C ILE A 80 -0.03 -4.19 9.65
N VAL A 81 1.10 -4.91 9.63
CA VAL A 81 1.31 -6.04 8.72
C VAL A 81 0.25 -7.12 8.94
N ASP A 82 0.06 -7.58 10.17
CA ASP A 82 -0.89 -8.65 10.50
C ASP A 82 -2.33 -8.25 10.11
N THR A 83 -2.72 -7.01 10.41
CA THR A 83 -4.03 -6.47 10.05
C THR A 83 -4.23 -6.42 8.54
N VAL A 84 -3.24 -5.94 7.78
CA VAL A 84 -3.34 -5.78 6.33
C VAL A 84 -3.31 -7.14 5.63
N VAL A 85 -2.41 -8.05 6.03
CA VAL A 85 -2.30 -9.39 5.46
C VAL A 85 -3.62 -10.15 5.59
N GLU A 86 -4.27 -10.09 6.77
CA GLU A 86 -5.56 -10.75 6.98
C GLU A 86 -6.66 -10.19 6.05
N ARG A 87 -6.66 -8.88 5.80
CA ARG A 87 -7.65 -8.22 4.92
C ARG A 87 -7.41 -8.58 3.46
N ILE A 88 -6.15 -8.62 3.01
CA ILE A 88 -5.79 -9.00 1.64
C ILE A 88 -6.09 -10.48 1.37
N ALA A 89 -5.89 -11.36 2.36
CA ALA A 89 -6.25 -12.78 2.21
C ALA A 89 -7.75 -12.98 1.90
N LYS A 90 -8.61 -12.06 2.37
CA LYS A 90 -10.06 -12.07 2.11
C LYS A 90 -10.42 -11.41 0.78
N ASP A 91 -9.76 -10.30 0.45
CA ASP A 91 -9.92 -9.59 -0.81
C ASP A 91 -8.55 -9.06 -1.30
N ARG A 92 -8.00 -9.76 -2.30
CA ARG A 92 -6.66 -9.45 -2.85
C ARG A 92 -6.60 -8.11 -3.58
N LEU A 93 -7.74 -7.46 -3.81
CA LEU A 93 -7.87 -6.17 -4.49
C LEU A 93 -8.46 -5.07 -3.57
N VAL A 94 -8.55 -5.32 -2.26
CA VAL A 94 -9.23 -4.44 -1.28
C VAL A 94 -8.79 -2.97 -1.32
N PHE A 95 -7.51 -2.72 -1.64
CA PHE A 95 -6.93 -1.37 -1.72
C PHE A 95 -7.05 -0.70 -3.09
N LEU A 96 -7.54 -1.39 -4.11
CA LEU A 96 -7.87 -0.75 -5.38
C LEU A 96 -9.27 -0.15 -5.28
N HIS A 97 -9.45 1.06 -5.80
CA HIS A 97 -10.78 1.62 -5.99
C HIS A 97 -11.63 0.71 -6.88
N PRO A 98 -12.95 0.63 -6.64
CA PRO A 98 -13.84 -0.09 -7.54
C PRO A 98 -13.81 0.55 -8.94
N PRO A 99 -14.10 -0.20 -10.02
CA PRO A 99 -13.98 0.31 -11.39
C PRO A 99 -14.83 1.56 -11.70
N ASN A 100 -15.94 1.76 -10.99
CA ASN A 100 -16.82 2.92 -11.15
C ASN A 100 -16.32 4.18 -10.42
N ALA A 101 -15.22 4.11 -9.68
CA ALA A 101 -14.63 5.28 -9.04
C ALA A 101 -13.76 6.11 -10.00
N HIS A 102 -13.52 5.62 -11.22
CA HIS A 102 -12.74 6.31 -12.26
C HIS A 102 -11.36 6.77 -11.76
N CYS A 103 -10.64 5.87 -11.09
CA CYS A 103 -9.30 6.14 -10.57
C CYS A 103 -8.26 5.50 -11.50
N ASP A 104 -7.65 6.32 -12.36
CA ASP A 104 -6.72 5.87 -13.40
C ASP A 104 -5.59 4.96 -12.88
N GLU A 105 -5.02 5.30 -11.73
CA GLU A 105 -3.94 4.52 -11.12
C GLU A 105 -4.42 3.15 -10.63
N CYS A 106 -5.60 3.09 -10.01
CA CYS A 106 -6.20 1.83 -9.55
C CYS A 106 -6.68 0.98 -10.74
N ASP A 107 -7.21 1.59 -11.79
CA ASP A 107 -7.62 0.90 -13.00
C ASP A 107 -6.41 0.33 -13.75
N ASN A 108 -5.29 1.06 -13.79
CA ASN A 108 -4.02 0.57 -14.31
C ASN A 108 -3.50 -0.62 -13.49
N ALA A 109 -3.50 -0.52 -12.16
CA ALA A 109 -3.14 -1.63 -11.28
C ALA A 109 -4.05 -2.85 -11.50
N ARG A 110 -5.37 -2.64 -11.64
CA ARG A 110 -6.34 -3.72 -11.89
C ARG A 110 -6.08 -4.44 -13.21
N ARG A 111 -5.72 -3.72 -14.27
CA ARG A 111 -5.35 -4.30 -15.57
C ARG A 111 -4.09 -5.17 -15.52
N SER A 112 -3.25 -5.01 -14.50
CA SER A 112 -2.03 -5.82 -14.33
C SER A 112 -2.25 -7.16 -13.62
N VAL A 113 -3.47 -7.43 -13.14
CA VAL A 113 -3.80 -8.69 -12.47
C VAL A 113 -3.71 -9.86 -13.49
N PRO A 114 -2.99 -10.95 -13.16
CA PRO A 114 -2.93 -12.14 -14.02
C PRO A 114 -4.33 -12.74 -14.28
N ALA A 115 -4.50 -13.33 -15.47
CA ALA A 115 -5.72 -14.06 -15.85
C ALA A 115 -5.91 -15.34 -15.04
#